data_AF-A0A3E1IVX7-F1
#
_entry.id   AF-A0A3E1IVX7-F1
#
_cell.length_a   1.000
_cell.length_b   1.000
_cell.length_c   1.000
_cell.angle_alpha   90.00
_cell.angle_beta   90.00
_cell.angle_gamma   90.00
#
_symmetry.space_group_name_H-M   'P 1'
#
loop_
_entity.id
_entity.type
_entity.pdbx_description
1 polymer ?
#
loop_
_entity_poly.entity_id
_entity_poly.type
_entity_poly.pdbx_seq_one_letter_code
_entity_poly.pdbx_strand_id
1 'polypeptide(L)'
;MEPMTDTEETQEVANNATKSTKPELPKNVRVRFCPSPTGTPHVGMVRTALFNWAEARHTHGKLLFRIEDTDNERDSEESYQQIIEALRWLNIDWDEGIDVGGDNGPYRQSQRMEIYKDVAKKLFDAGYAYESFSTPEEIKERNIAAGRPAEFGYDGYDRNLTEEQKQAFRDEGRKPALRLKMPNEDITFNDLIRGEITFKAGSVPDYVIVRPNGDPLYTLTNPVDDALMDVNVVLRGEDILSSTPRQIVLYRYLMEMGIAKETPLYGHMPYVMGEGKKKLSKRDPESNLFLHRDNGFIPEGLLNYLALLGWSIAPDRDVFSMGEMIEKFDVRDVKANPAHFDLDKAISINAEHIRMLDPQDFLNRSVPYLHKDGVVSADSWDALTDREREVLTAAAPLVQPRVRLLGEVAGMVGSLLSEDGYIEPDDDARKQLKESAGEVLDAALAALNGVDASDWHTDSLHELLNKKLVEEAGYKPRLAFGPVRVALSGRRVSPPLFESMEIVGKDVTLARLAGLREHL
;
A
#
# COMPACT_ATOMS: atom_id res chain seq x y z
N MET A 1 -33.46 -61.79 2.20
CA MET A 1 -32.60 -61.15 3.20
C MET A 1 -31.23 -61.76 3.04
N GLU A 2 -30.43 -61.15 2.17
CA GLU A 2 -28.99 -61.42 2.04
C GLU A 2 -28.28 -60.08 2.26
N PRO A 3 -27.14 -60.07 2.98
CA PRO A 3 -26.49 -58.84 3.41
C PRO A 3 -25.59 -58.29 2.29
N MET A 4 -25.64 -56.97 2.07
CA MET A 4 -24.62 -56.28 1.28
C MET A 4 -23.33 -56.19 2.08
N THR A 5 -22.23 -56.57 1.43
CA THR A 5 -20.86 -56.59 1.93
C THR A 5 -20.14 -55.28 1.64
N ASP A 6 -19.48 -54.73 2.67
CA ASP A 6 -18.17 -54.04 2.69
C ASP A 6 -17.49 -53.70 1.36
N THR A 7 -17.98 -52.68 0.63
CA THR A 7 -17.19 -52.05 -0.44
C THR A 7 -17.28 -50.52 -0.53
N GLU A 8 -17.98 -49.83 0.38
CA GLU A 8 -18.09 -48.36 0.32
C GLU A 8 -17.28 -47.60 1.38
N GLU A 9 -16.77 -48.26 2.44
CA GLU A 9 -16.06 -47.57 3.53
C GLU A 9 -14.52 -47.46 3.38
N THR A 10 -13.93 -47.98 2.30
CA THR A 10 -12.46 -47.92 2.10
C THR A 10 -11.98 -47.14 0.88
N GLN A 11 -12.88 -46.42 0.18
CA GLN A 11 -12.49 -45.53 -0.94
C GLN A 11 -12.66 -44.03 -0.65
N GLU A 12 -13.17 -43.65 0.53
CA GLU A 12 -13.44 -42.25 0.88
C GLU A 12 -12.34 -41.58 1.74
N VAL A 13 -11.22 -42.28 2.01
CA VAL A 13 -10.09 -41.75 2.81
C VAL A 13 -8.82 -41.50 1.97
N ALA A 14 -8.89 -41.61 0.64
CA ALA A 14 -7.71 -41.56 -0.23
C ALA A 14 -7.68 -40.41 -1.26
N ASN A 15 -8.58 -39.43 -1.22
CA ASN A 15 -8.58 -38.32 -2.18
C ASN A 15 -8.85 -36.95 -1.52
N ASN A 16 -7.79 -36.30 -1.01
CA ASN A 16 -7.51 -34.85 -1.14
C ASN A 16 -6.33 -34.40 -0.27
N ALA A 17 -5.20 -35.09 -0.38
CA ALA A 17 -3.91 -34.48 -0.07
C ALA A 17 -3.14 -34.31 -1.38
N THR A 18 -3.55 -33.35 -2.21
CA THR A 18 -2.60 -32.70 -3.10
C THR A 18 -1.53 -32.09 -2.20
N LYS A 19 -0.47 -32.86 -1.92
CA LYS A 19 0.74 -32.33 -1.28
C LYS A 19 1.12 -31.08 -2.05
N SER A 20 1.03 -29.93 -1.39
CA SER A 20 1.50 -28.67 -1.95
C SER A 20 2.91 -28.90 -2.48
N THR A 21 3.14 -28.63 -3.76
CA THR A 21 4.48 -28.70 -4.38
C THR A 21 5.37 -27.54 -3.95
N LYS A 22 4.83 -26.61 -3.14
CA LYS A 22 5.53 -25.45 -2.62
C LYS A 22 6.45 -25.86 -1.46
N PRO A 23 7.64 -25.28 -1.36
CA PRO A 23 8.58 -25.61 -0.29
C PRO A 23 8.00 -25.22 1.08
N GLU A 24 8.42 -25.94 2.12
CA GLU A 24 8.16 -25.54 3.50
C GLU A 24 9.04 -24.35 3.88
N LEU A 25 8.51 -23.46 4.72
CA LEU A 25 9.26 -22.32 5.22
C LEU A 25 10.29 -22.76 6.28
N PRO A 26 11.45 -22.09 6.36
CA PRO A 26 12.44 -22.37 7.39
C PRO A 26 11.93 -21.97 8.78
N LYS A 27 12.45 -22.61 9.84
CA LYS A 27 11.99 -22.34 11.23
C LYS A 27 12.26 -20.91 11.73
N ASN A 28 13.37 -20.32 11.30
CA ASN A 28 13.78 -18.97 11.69
C ASN A 28 13.68 -18.05 10.48
N VAL A 29 12.45 -17.73 10.07
CA VAL A 29 12.22 -16.91 8.88
C VAL A 29 12.88 -15.54 9.05
N ARG A 30 13.67 -15.16 8.05
CA ARG A 30 14.28 -13.84 7.93
C ARG A 30 13.98 -13.33 6.53
N VAL A 31 13.12 -12.33 6.49
CA VAL A 31 12.63 -11.66 5.29
C VAL A 31 13.12 -10.23 5.28
N ARG A 32 13.06 -9.57 4.12
CA ARG A 32 13.48 -8.17 4.00
C ARG A 32 12.52 -7.35 3.16
N PHE A 33 12.39 -6.09 3.54
CA PHE A 33 11.93 -5.03 2.67
C PHE A 33 13.14 -4.19 2.23
N CYS A 34 13.43 -4.18 0.93
CA CYS A 34 14.65 -3.60 0.36
C CYS A 34 14.37 -2.59 -0.78
N PRO A 35 13.69 -1.46 -0.53
CA PRO A 35 13.39 -0.50 -1.58
C PRO A 35 14.61 0.33 -1.99
N SER A 36 14.65 0.73 -3.25
CA SER A 36 15.48 1.85 -3.69
C SER A 36 14.73 3.18 -3.44
N PRO A 37 15.40 4.22 -2.94
CA PRO A 37 14.79 5.51 -2.64
C PRO A 37 14.60 6.35 -3.91
N THR A 38 13.80 5.84 -4.84
CA THR A 38 13.53 6.48 -6.14
C THR A 38 12.03 6.82 -6.26
N GLY A 39 11.69 8.07 -5.97
CA GLY A 39 10.33 8.60 -6.06
C GLY A 39 9.45 8.26 -4.85
N THR A 40 8.16 8.54 -4.99
CA THR A 40 7.19 8.45 -3.89
C THR A 40 6.80 7.00 -3.57
N PRO A 41 6.54 6.67 -2.28
CA PRO A 41 6.00 5.39 -1.86
C PRO A 41 4.73 5.02 -2.62
N HIS A 42 4.77 3.88 -3.33
CA HIS A 42 3.62 3.40 -4.10
C HIS A 42 2.97 2.16 -3.49
N VAL A 43 1.67 1.94 -3.75
CA VAL A 43 0.88 0.85 -3.14
C VAL A 43 1.45 -0.55 -3.36
N GLY A 44 2.03 -0.83 -4.53
CA GLY A 44 2.71 -2.11 -4.80
C GLY A 44 3.97 -2.35 -3.94
N MET A 45 4.69 -1.28 -3.58
CA MET A 45 5.83 -1.32 -2.66
C MET A 45 5.32 -1.58 -1.25
N VAL A 46 4.27 -0.87 -0.83
CA VAL A 46 3.63 -1.07 0.48
C VAL A 46 3.13 -2.50 0.64
N ARG A 47 2.46 -3.07 -0.37
CA ARG A 47 2.04 -4.47 -0.36
C ARG A 47 3.22 -5.42 -0.16
N THR A 48 4.35 -5.15 -0.83
CA THR A 48 5.57 -5.95 -0.65
C THR A 48 6.08 -5.86 0.78
N ALA A 49 6.11 -4.66 1.38
CA ALA A 49 6.48 -4.47 2.79
C ALA A 49 5.52 -5.22 3.73
N LEU A 50 4.20 -5.06 3.51
CA LEU A 50 3.15 -5.70 4.29
C LEU A 50 3.25 -7.22 4.29
N PHE A 51 3.51 -7.85 3.14
CA PHE A 51 3.58 -9.31 3.05
C PHE A 51 4.84 -9.85 3.73
N ASN A 52 5.99 -9.17 3.59
CA ASN A 52 7.19 -9.54 4.34
C ASN A 52 6.95 -9.34 5.85
N TRP A 53 6.31 -8.25 6.26
CA TRP A 53 5.99 -8.00 7.66
C TRP A 53 5.05 -9.05 8.25
N ALA A 54 3.95 -9.36 7.56
CA ALA A 54 2.99 -10.36 8.01
C ALA A 54 3.62 -11.75 8.09
N GLU A 55 4.44 -12.14 7.10
CA GLU A 55 5.18 -13.41 7.13
C GLU A 55 6.15 -13.49 8.34
N ALA A 56 6.93 -12.44 8.58
CA ALA A 56 7.84 -12.37 9.73
C ALA A 56 7.07 -12.49 11.04
N ARG A 57 5.98 -11.75 11.21
CA ARG A 57 5.17 -11.75 12.43
C ARG A 57 4.45 -13.09 12.62
N HIS A 58 3.87 -13.67 11.57
CA HIS A 58 3.18 -14.97 11.59
C HIS A 58 4.11 -16.11 12.05
N THR A 59 5.34 -16.10 11.52
CA THR A 59 6.33 -17.16 11.78
C THR A 59 7.21 -16.89 12.99
N HIS A 60 6.97 -15.80 13.73
CA HIS A 60 7.86 -15.29 14.78
C HIS A 60 9.32 -15.10 14.30
N GLY A 61 9.47 -14.84 13.01
CA GLY A 61 10.71 -14.50 12.34
C GLY A 61 11.08 -13.03 12.50
N LYS A 62 11.96 -12.55 11.60
CA LYS A 62 12.39 -11.15 11.58
C LYS A 62 12.16 -10.50 10.22
N LEU A 63 11.72 -9.25 10.25
CA LEU A 63 11.72 -8.33 9.12
C LEU A 63 12.94 -7.42 9.18
N LEU A 64 13.72 -7.44 8.11
CA LEU A 64 14.82 -6.50 7.88
C LEU A 64 14.39 -5.35 6.98
N PHE A 65 14.77 -4.11 7.32
CA PHE A 65 14.60 -2.96 6.45
C PHE A 65 15.94 -2.41 5.97
N ARG A 66 16.23 -2.64 4.68
CA ARG A 66 17.49 -2.22 4.01
C ARG A 66 17.17 -1.23 2.89
N ILE A 67 18.01 -0.24 2.68
CA ILE A 67 17.88 0.71 1.58
C ILE A 67 18.87 0.39 0.48
N GLU A 68 18.37 0.23 -0.75
CA GLU A 68 19.18 -0.06 -1.94
C GLU A 68 19.46 1.22 -2.73
N ASP A 69 20.34 2.06 -2.16
CA ASP A 69 20.73 3.39 -2.63
C ASP A 69 22.10 3.42 -3.35
N THR A 70 22.27 2.55 -4.35
CA THR A 70 23.52 2.46 -5.14
C THR A 70 23.48 3.22 -6.46
N ASP A 71 22.37 3.91 -6.77
CA ASP A 71 22.17 4.65 -8.01
C ASP A 71 22.08 6.15 -7.75
N ASN A 72 23.26 6.77 -7.62
CA ASN A 72 23.41 8.20 -7.29
C ASN A 72 22.64 9.16 -8.22
N GLU A 73 22.29 8.74 -9.44
CA GLU A 73 21.54 9.59 -10.38
C GLU A 73 20.03 9.59 -10.10
N ARG A 74 19.50 8.50 -9.51
CA ARG A 74 18.05 8.31 -9.29
C ARG A 74 17.65 8.40 -7.82
N ASP A 75 18.59 8.11 -6.92
CA ASP A 75 18.34 8.10 -5.48
C ASP A 75 18.21 9.52 -4.93
N SER A 76 17.29 9.70 -3.98
CA SER A 76 17.16 10.97 -3.25
C SER A 76 16.93 10.74 -1.76
N GLU A 77 17.51 11.63 -0.95
CA GLU A 77 17.30 11.60 0.50
C GLU A 77 15.83 11.89 0.86
N GLU A 78 15.13 12.70 0.06
CA GLU A 78 13.68 12.93 0.20
C GLU A 78 12.89 11.63 0.05
N SER A 79 13.11 10.86 -1.02
CA SER A 79 12.46 9.57 -1.21
C SER A 79 12.80 8.56 -0.10
N TYR A 80 14.03 8.59 0.41
CA TYR A 80 14.42 7.78 1.57
C TYR A 80 13.59 8.12 2.81
N GLN A 81 13.46 9.41 3.16
CA GLN A 81 12.66 9.85 4.30
C GLN A 81 11.17 9.51 4.11
N GLN A 82 10.65 9.69 2.90
CA GLN A 82 9.27 9.34 2.55
C GLN A 82 8.98 7.84 2.74
N ILE A 83 9.92 6.94 2.42
CA ILE A 83 9.75 5.50 2.68
C ILE A 83 9.62 5.23 4.19
N ILE A 84 10.47 5.87 5.02
CA ILE A 84 10.41 5.71 6.48
C ILE A 84 9.09 6.24 7.03
N GLU A 85 8.68 7.44 6.61
CA GLU A 85 7.42 8.06 6.97
C GLU A 85 6.23 7.16 6.59
N ALA A 86 6.25 6.59 5.39
CA ALA A 86 5.23 5.66 4.92
C ALA A 86 5.09 4.43 5.82
N LEU A 87 6.20 3.76 6.15
CA LEU A 87 6.15 2.56 7.00
C LEU A 87 5.70 2.90 8.44
N ARG A 88 6.17 4.02 9.00
CA ARG A 88 5.75 4.50 10.32
C ARG A 88 4.27 4.83 10.37
N TRP A 89 3.76 5.56 9.37
CA TRP A 89 2.33 5.87 9.28
C TRP A 89 1.46 4.61 9.18
N LEU A 90 1.95 3.59 8.47
CA LEU A 90 1.28 2.30 8.33
C LEU A 90 1.43 1.38 9.55
N ASN A 91 2.21 1.77 10.57
CA ASN A 91 2.58 0.91 11.70
C ASN A 91 3.26 -0.41 11.27
N ILE A 92 4.04 -0.39 10.19
CA ILE A 92 4.90 -1.51 9.77
C ILE A 92 6.28 -1.31 10.41
N ASP A 93 6.50 -1.97 11.55
CA ASP A 93 7.78 -1.98 12.25
C ASP A 93 8.75 -3.03 11.67
N TRP A 94 10.05 -2.91 12.00
CA TRP A 94 11.08 -3.86 11.56
C TRP A 94 12.06 -4.17 12.69
N ASP A 95 12.60 -5.38 12.68
CA ASP A 95 13.40 -5.94 13.77
C ASP A 95 14.89 -5.56 13.65
N GLU A 96 15.36 -5.37 12.42
CA GLU A 96 16.72 -4.96 12.08
C GLU A 96 16.64 -4.00 10.89
N GLY A 97 17.47 -2.95 10.83
CA GLY A 97 17.43 -2.04 9.70
C GLY A 97 17.80 -0.60 10.00
N ILE A 98 17.33 0.27 9.12
CA ILE A 98 17.38 1.73 9.27
C ILE A 98 16.83 2.14 10.65
N ASP A 99 17.49 3.09 11.31
CA ASP A 99 17.21 3.64 12.65
C ASP A 99 17.33 2.66 13.84
N VAL A 100 16.93 1.39 13.68
CA VAL A 100 16.91 0.37 14.74
C VAL A 100 18.26 -0.35 14.89
N GLY A 101 19.06 -0.40 13.83
CA GLY A 101 20.35 -1.09 13.82
C GLY A 101 20.20 -2.62 13.72
N GLY A 102 21.20 -3.35 14.22
CA GLY A 102 21.30 -4.80 14.12
C GLY A 102 22.72 -5.27 13.76
N ASP A 103 22.99 -6.55 13.97
CA ASP A 103 24.35 -7.12 13.91
C ASP A 103 24.97 -7.09 12.51
N ASN A 104 24.14 -7.01 11.46
CA ASN A 104 24.57 -7.09 10.06
C ASN A 104 24.58 -5.72 9.35
N GLY A 105 24.50 -4.63 10.11
CA GLY A 105 24.58 -3.26 9.59
C GLY A 105 25.92 -2.95 8.90
N PRO A 106 26.06 -1.78 8.25
CA PRO A 106 25.02 -0.77 8.05
C PRO A 106 23.93 -1.24 7.07
N TYR A 107 22.73 -0.65 7.15
CA TYR A 107 21.55 -1.07 6.36
C TYR A 107 21.25 -0.15 5.15
N ARG A 108 22.18 0.72 4.77
CA ARG A 108 22.18 1.43 3.48
C ARG A 108 23.28 0.84 2.60
N GLN A 109 22.95 0.46 1.37
CA GLN A 109 23.93 -0.16 0.46
C GLN A 109 25.06 0.82 0.11
N SER A 110 24.78 2.12 -0.01
CA SER A 110 25.79 3.17 -0.21
C SER A 110 26.93 3.14 0.84
N GLN A 111 26.66 2.62 2.04
CA GLN A 111 27.61 2.52 3.15
C GLN A 111 28.38 1.18 3.19
N ARG A 112 28.13 0.29 2.22
CA ARG A 112 28.65 -1.09 2.20
C ARG A 112 29.62 -1.35 1.03
N MET A 113 30.09 -0.29 0.36
CA MET A 113 30.92 -0.40 -0.85
C MET A 113 32.17 -1.27 -0.67
N GLU A 114 32.84 -1.20 0.48
CA GLU A 114 34.04 -2.03 0.75
C GLU A 114 33.71 -3.52 0.86
N ILE A 115 32.54 -3.88 1.38
CA ILE A 115 32.06 -5.27 1.44
C ILE A 115 31.91 -5.80 0.02
N TYR A 116 31.26 -5.03 -0.87
CA TYR A 116 31.04 -5.45 -2.24
C TYR A 116 32.34 -5.57 -3.03
N LYS A 117 33.29 -4.67 -2.82
CA LYS A 117 34.63 -4.75 -3.42
C LYS A 117 35.38 -6.01 -2.97
N ASP A 118 35.36 -6.33 -1.68
CA ASP A 118 35.98 -7.54 -1.14
C ASP A 118 35.35 -8.82 -1.72
N VAL A 119 34.01 -8.90 -1.74
CA VAL A 119 33.30 -10.06 -2.31
C VAL A 119 33.53 -10.19 -3.82
N ALA A 120 33.50 -9.08 -4.57
CA ALA A 120 33.81 -9.09 -6.01
C ALA A 120 35.24 -9.59 -6.28
N LYS A 121 36.20 -9.18 -5.44
CA LYS A 121 37.58 -9.65 -5.52
C LYS A 121 37.67 -11.15 -5.24
N LYS A 122 36.99 -11.66 -4.20
CA LYS A 122 36.96 -13.09 -3.88
C LYS A 122 36.36 -13.93 -5.02
N LEU A 123 35.27 -13.45 -5.62
CA LEU A 123 34.65 -14.09 -6.79
C LEU A 123 35.60 -14.13 -7.99
N PHE A 124 36.35 -13.05 -8.22
CA PHE A 124 37.35 -12.98 -9.28
C PHE A 124 38.53 -13.92 -9.02
N ASP A 125 39.13 -13.87 -7.82
CA ASP A 125 40.28 -14.70 -7.43
C ASP A 125 39.95 -16.20 -7.49
N ALA A 126 38.71 -16.57 -7.17
CA ALA A 126 38.23 -17.96 -7.23
C ALA A 126 37.82 -18.41 -8.65
N GLY A 127 37.88 -17.53 -9.65
CA GLY A 127 37.54 -17.85 -11.05
C GLY A 127 36.04 -17.94 -11.34
N TYR A 128 35.18 -17.52 -10.41
CA TYR A 128 33.73 -17.42 -10.61
C TYR A 128 33.32 -16.15 -11.37
N ALA A 129 34.16 -15.12 -11.33
CA ALA A 129 34.04 -13.92 -12.13
C ALA A 129 35.30 -13.69 -12.98
N TYR A 130 35.15 -12.94 -14.08
CA TYR A 130 36.25 -12.59 -14.98
C TYR A 130 36.07 -11.18 -15.57
N GLU A 131 37.16 -10.66 -16.12
CA GLU A 131 37.20 -9.35 -16.75
C GLU A 131 36.62 -9.38 -18.15
N SER A 132 35.71 -8.45 -18.43
CA SER A 132 35.05 -8.29 -19.73
C SER A 132 35.34 -6.92 -20.30
N PHE A 133 35.91 -6.90 -21.52
CA PHE A 133 36.30 -5.69 -22.25
C PHE A 133 35.37 -5.37 -23.41
N SER A 134 34.42 -6.27 -23.70
CA SER A 134 33.44 -6.12 -24.78
C SER A 134 32.52 -4.93 -24.57
N THR A 135 32.35 -4.12 -25.61
CA THR A 135 31.36 -3.02 -25.64
C THR A 135 29.97 -3.52 -26.04
N PRO A 136 28.90 -2.77 -25.74
CA PRO A 136 27.55 -3.08 -26.22
C PRO A 136 27.47 -3.24 -27.75
N GLU A 137 28.21 -2.41 -28.48
CA GLU A 137 28.27 -2.42 -29.96
C GLU A 137 28.92 -3.70 -30.47
N GLU A 138 30.06 -4.10 -29.90
CA GLU A 138 30.76 -5.33 -30.27
C GLU A 138 29.91 -6.58 -29.99
N ILE A 139 29.19 -6.60 -28.86
CA ILE A 139 28.27 -7.69 -28.51
C ILE A 139 27.15 -7.79 -29.56
N LYS A 140 26.56 -6.65 -29.93
CA LYS A 140 25.51 -6.58 -30.95
C LYS A 140 26.02 -7.08 -32.29
N GLU A 141 27.19 -6.65 -32.73
CA GLU A 141 27.81 -7.09 -33.99
C GLU A 141 28.06 -8.59 -34.01
N ARG A 142 28.62 -9.15 -32.93
CA ARG A 142 28.83 -10.60 -32.80
C ARG A 142 27.53 -11.39 -32.79
N ASN A 143 26.47 -10.86 -32.17
CA ASN A 143 25.15 -11.49 -32.21
C ASN A 143 24.58 -11.55 -33.64
N ILE A 144 24.65 -10.44 -34.38
CA ILE A 144 24.19 -10.36 -35.78
C ILE A 144 25.02 -11.33 -36.65
N ALA A 145 26.35 -11.34 -36.49
CA ALA A 145 27.25 -12.22 -37.24
C ALA A 145 26.98 -13.71 -36.95
N ALA A 146 26.53 -14.04 -35.74
CA ALA A 146 26.13 -15.40 -35.34
C ALA A 146 24.68 -15.77 -35.72
N GLY A 147 23.95 -14.89 -36.42
CA GLY A 147 22.55 -15.11 -36.80
C GLY A 147 21.56 -15.08 -35.62
N ARG A 148 21.95 -14.47 -34.49
CA ARG A 148 21.09 -14.29 -33.31
C ARG A 148 20.48 -12.88 -33.33
N PRO A 149 19.35 -12.65 -32.63
CA PRO A 149 18.84 -11.30 -32.41
C PRO A 149 19.92 -10.38 -31.84
N ALA A 150 19.98 -9.13 -32.28
CA ALA A 150 20.94 -8.14 -31.80
C ALA A 150 20.88 -7.99 -30.26
N GLU A 151 19.69 -8.20 -29.69
CA GLU A 151 19.34 -8.06 -28.29
C GLU A 151 19.54 -9.35 -27.46
N PHE A 152 20.08 -10.43 -28.03
CA PHE A 152 20.24 -11.74 -27.38
C PHE A 152 21.18 -11.72 -26.15
N GLY A 153 21.86 -10.59 -25.90
CA GLY A 153 22.72 -10.38 -24.74
C GLY A 153 24.18 -10.77 -25.01
N TYR A 154 24.96 -10.86 -23.94
CA TYR A 154 26.40 -11.13 -23.99
C TYR A 154 26.71 -12.58 -24.41
N ASP A 155 27.75 -12.78 -25.20
CA ASP A 155 28.05 -14.04 -25.88
C ASP A 155 29.13 -14.90 -25.21
N GLY A 156 29.67 -14.46 -24.06
CA GLY A 156 30.75 -15.17 -23.37
C GLY A 156 32.13 -14.94 -23.95
N TYR A 157 32.30 -13.98 -24.88
CA TYR A 157 33.54 -13.75 -25.63
C TYR A 157 34.78 -13.62 -24.74
N ASP A 158 34.68 -12.86 -23.65
CA ASP A 158 35.82 -12.52 -22.80
C ASP A 158 36.19 -13.64 -21.79
N ARG A 159 35.42 -14.74 -21.72
CA ARG A 159 35.61 -15.83 -20.72
C ARG A 159 37.02 -16.42 -20.73
N ASN A 160 37.62 -16.50 -21.92
CA ASN A 160 38.88 -17.23 -22.16
C ASN A 160 39.95 -16.32 -22.77
N LEU A 161 39.88 -15.01 -22.57
CA LEU A 161 40.94 -14.11 -23.06
C LEU A 161 42.29 -14.48 -22.43
N THR A 162 43.33 -14.49 -23.24
CA THR A 162 44.71 -14.61 -22.75
C THR A 162 45.15 -13.31 -22.08
N GLU A 163 46.19 -13.36 -21.25
CA GLU A 163 46.72 -12.16 -20.61
C GLU A 163 47.22 -11.13 -21.63
N GLU A 164 47.75 -11.58 -22.78
CA GLU A 164 48.16 -10.70 -23.87
C GLU A 164 46.96 -9.95 -24.48
N GLN A 165 45.82 -10.63 -24.66
CA GLN A 165 44.60 -10.00 -25.18
C GLN A 165 44.02 -9.00 -24.18
N LYS A 166 44.01 -9.35 -22.88
CA LYS A 166 43.57 -8.43 -21.81
C LYS A 166 44.47 -7.19 -21.76
N GLN A 167 45.78 -7.36 -21.85
CA GLN A 167 46.72 -6.25 -21.84
C GLN A 167 46.52 -5.35 -23.08
N ALA A 168 46.30 -5.92 -24.26
CA ALA A 168 46.01 -5.14 -25.46
C ALA A 168 44.77 -4.25 -25.29
N PHE A 169 43.67 -4.76 -24.72
CA PHE A 169 42.49 -3.93 -24.42
C PHE A 169 42.78 -2.82 -23.40
N ARG A 170 43.64 -3.08 -22.41
CA ARG A 170 44.06 -2.03 -21.45
C ARG A 170 44.93 -0.96 -22.09
N ASP A 171 45.80 -1.35 -23.02
CA ASP A 171 46.66 -0.44 -23.78
C ASP A 171 45.82 0.49 -24.69
N GLU A 172 44.65 0.03 -25.14
CA GLU A 172 43.61 0.85 -25.80
C GLU A 172 42.86 1.80 -24.82
N GLY A 173 43.16 1.74 -23.52
CA GLY A 173 42.50 2.52 -22.48
C GLY A 173 41.17 1.94 -22.01
N ARG A 174 40.80 0.71 -22.42
CA ARG A 174 39.56 0.07 -21.96
C ARG A 174 39.68 -0.33 -20.49
N LYS A 175 38.62 -0.06 -19.73
CA LYS A 175 38.46 -0.55 -18.36
C LYS A 175 37.51 -1.74 -18.37
N PRO A 176 37.87 -2.87 -17.74
CA PRO A 176 37.02 -4.05 -17.76
C PRO A 176 35.85 -3.90 -16.78
N ALA A 177 34.70 -4.43 -17.17
CA ALA A 177 33.66 -4.82 -16.22
C ALA A 177 34.01 -6.19 -15.61
N LEU A 178 33.48 -6.50 -14.43
CA LEU A 178 33.50 -7.89 -13.92
C LEU A 178 32.18 -8.57 -14.25
N ARG A 179 32.25 -9.74 -14.89
CA ARG A 179 31.10 -10.60 -15.17
C ARG A 179 31.15 -11.86 -14.32
N LEU A 180 29.99 -12.26 -13.80
CA LEU A 180 29.84 -13.57 -13.18
C LEU A 180 29.64 -14.64 -14.26
N LYS A 181 30.32 -15.78 -14.10
CA LYS A 181 30.24 -16.92 -15.00
C LYS A 181 29.00 -17.74 -14.70
N MET A 182 28.07 -17.83 -15.67
CA MET A 182 26.92 -18.72 -15.59
C MET A 182 27.30 -20.16 -15.99
N PRO A 183 26.80 -21.19 -15.29
CA PRO A 183 27.06 -22.58 -15.64
C PRO A 183 26.27 -23.00 -16.89
N ASN A 184 26.72 -24.08 -17.54
CA ASN A 184 26.06 -24.65 -18.72
C ASN A 184 25.03 -25.72 -18.31
N GLU A 185 24.12 -25.37 -17.40
CA GLU A 185 23.07 -26.26 -16.92
C GLU A 185 21.76 -25.50 -16.71
N ASP A 186 20.66 -26.24 -16.61
CA ASP A 186 19.35 -25.68 -16.28
C ASP A 186 19.35 -25.18 -14.83
N ILE A 187 18.81 -23.99 -14.61
CA ILE A 187 18.60 -23.43 -13.26
C ILE A 187 17.13 -23.57 -12.92
N THR A 188 16.82 -24.51 -12.04
CA THR A 188 15.46 -24.79 -11.55
C THR A 188 15.32 -24.39 -10.08
N PHE A 189 14.20 -23.78 -9.73
CA PHE A 189 13.84 -23.47 -8.34
C PHE A 189 12.32 -23.55 -8.13
N ASN A 190 11.92 -23.78 -6.89
CA ASN A 190 10.52 -23.81 -6.49
C ASN A 190 10.14 -22.48 -5.84
N ASP A 191 9.34 -21.69 -6.54
CA ASP A 191 8.80 -20.44 -6.02
C ASP A 191 7.62 -20.69 -5.08
N LEU A 192 7.61 -20.02 -3.93
CA LEU A 192 6.56 -20.09 -2.90
C LEU A 192 5.17 -19.69 -3.43
N ILE A 193 5.10 -18.90 -4.51
CA ILE A 193 3.85 -18.43 -5.12
C ILE A 193 3.60 -19.13 -6.46
N ARG A 194 4.63 -19.20 -7.32
CA ARG A 194 4.52 -19.62 -8.72
C ARG A 194 4.83 -21.09 -8.99
N GLY A 195 5.32 -21.84 -8.00
CA GLY A 195 5.70 -23.23 -8.17
C GLY A 195 7.05 -23.40 -8.87
N GLU A 196 7.28 -24.55 -9.49
CA GLU A 196 8.55 -24.89 -10.15
C GLU A 196 8.79 -24.04 -11.41
N ILE A 197 9.96 -23.41 -11.49
CA ILE A 197 10.40 -22.61 -12.62
C ILE A 197 11.78 -23.07 -13.07
N THR A 198 11.94 -23.33 -14.36
CA THR A 198 13.21 -23.72 -14.99
C THR A 198 13.66 -22.69 -16.02
N PHE A 199 14.87 -22.16 -15.86
CA PHE A 199 15.60 -21.42 -16.88
C PHE A 199 16.60 -22.36 -17.57
N LYS A 200 16.48 -22.49 -18.89
CA LYS A 200 17.31 -23.44 -19.66
C LYS A 200 18.77 -23.03 -19.73
N ALA A 201 19.67 -24.01 -19.78
CA ALA A 201 21.09 -23.80 -20.01
C ALA A 201 21.32 -22.84 -21.21
N GLY A 202 22.15 -21.82 -21.00
CA GLY A 202 22.46 -20.81 -22.04
C GLY A 202 21.39 -19.73 -22.24
N SER A 203 20.22 -19.79 -21.59
CA SER A 203 19.20 -18.73 -21.68
C SER A 203 19.54 -17.47 -20.87
N VAL A 204 20.44 -17.59 -19.89
CA VAL A 204 20.89 -16.51 -19.03
C VAL A 204 22.39 -16.28 -19.28
N PRO A 205 22.76 -15.19 -19.98
CA PRO A 205 24.16 -14.85 -20.22
C PRO A 205 24.94 -14.51 -18.94
N ASP A 206 26.27 -14.58 -19.04
CA ASP A 206 27.17 -14.00 -18.04
C ASP A 206 26.89 -12.52 -17.86
N TYR A 207 26.60 -12.15 -16.62
CA TYR A 207 26.07 -10.84 -16.28
C TYR A 207 27.09 -10.03 -15.51
N VAL A 208 27.04 -8.71 -15.70
CA VAL A 208 27.93 -7.78 -15.02
C VAL A 208 27.55 -7.72 -13.54
N ILE A 209 28.56 -7.79 -12.67
CA ILE A 209 28.46 -7.59 -11.22
C ILE A 209 29.15 -6.31 -10.76
N VAL A 210 30.17 -5.85 -11.51
CA VAL A 210 30.87 -4.59 -11.28
C VAL A 210 31.08 -3.88 -12.61
N ARG A 211 30.72 -2.60 -12.68
CA ARG A 211 30.89 -1.74 -13.86
C ARG A 211 32.38 -1.43 -14.13
N PRO A 212 32.73 -0.97 -15.35
CA PRO A 212 34.10 -0.52 -15.67
C PRO A 212 34.68 0.59 -14.78
N ASN A 213 33.83 1.38 -14.13
CA ASN A 213 34.25 2.40 -13.18
C ASN A 213 34.51 1.85 -11.76
N GLY A 214 34.28 0.56 -11.52
CA GLY A 214 34.46 -0.10 -10.23
C GLY A 214 33.19 -0.16 -9.38
N ASP A 215 32.07 0.42 -9.82
CA ASP A 215 30.84 0.44 -9.04
C ASP A 215 30.15 -0.93 -9.09
N PRO A 216 29.76 -1.49 -7.93
CA PRO A 216 28.98 -2.73 -7.89
C PRO A 216 27.55 -2.48 -8.40
N LEU A 217 26.93 -3.51 -8.96
CA LEU A 217 25.55 -3.47 -9.44
C LEU A 217 24.60 -4.20 -8.49
N TYR A 218 23.29 -3.94 -8.61
CA TYR A 218 22.22 -4.70 -7.94
C TYR A 218 22.40 -6.23 -8.05
N THR A 219 22.91 -6.71 -9.19
CA THR A 219 23.20 -8.12 -9.44
C THR A 219 24.25 -8.71 -8.50
N LEU A 220 25.07 -7.88 -7.85
CA LEU A 220 25.99 -8.23 -6.77
C LEU A 220 25.45 -7.81 -5.41
N THR A 221 25.08 -6.53 -5.24
CA THR A 221 24.80 -5.96 -3.91
C THR A 221 23.60 -6.61 -3.23
N ASN A 222 22.52 -6.86 -3.97
CA ASN A 222 21.29 -7.43 -3.41
C ASN A 222 21.49 -8.87 -2.89
N PRO A 223 22.03 -9.84 -3.67
CA PRO A 223 22.25 -11.19 -3.14
C PRO A 223 23.35 -11.27 -2.08
N VAL A 224 24.39 -10.43 -2.17
CA VAL A 224 25.46 -10.40 -1.17
C VAL A 224 24.93 -9.91 0.17
N ASP A 225 24.10 -8.87 0.18
CA ASP A 225 23.48 -8.42 1.43
C ASP A 225 22.45 -9.40 1.96
N ASP A 226 21.64 -10.03 1.09
CA ASP A 226 20.73 -11.08 1.53
C ASP A 226 21.51 -12.23 2.20
N ALA A 227 22.67 -12.62 1.65
CA ALA A 227 23.53 -13.64 2.23
C ALA A 227 24.15 -13.21 3.57
N LEU A 228 24.74 -12.01 3.63
CA LEU A 228 25.41 -11.50 4.82
C LEU A 228 24.44 -11.09 5.94
N MET A 229 23.19 -10.80 5.61
CA MET A 229 22.14 -10.48 6.57
C MET A 229 21.29 -11.72 6.95
N ASP A 230 21.71 -12.91 6.51
CA ASP A 230 21.03 -14.19 6.76
C ASP A 230 19.55 -14.17 6.32
N VAL A 231 19.22 -13.51 5.21
CA VAL A 231 17.88 -13.58 4.61
C VAL A 231 17.70 -14.97 4.00
N ASN A 232 16.69 -15.69 4.45
CA ASN A 232 16.38 -17.05 3.97
C ASN A 232 15.03 -17.17 3.26
N VAL A 233 14.22 -16.10 3.26
CA VAL A 233 12.99 -16.01 2.47
C VAL A 233 12.94 -14.64 1.78
N VAL A 234 12.87 -14.64 0.45
CA VAL A 234 12.84 -13.45 -0.40
C VAL A 234 11.46 -13.31 -1.03
N LEU A 235 10.66 -12.38 -0.50
CA LEU A 235 9.35 -12.02 -1.06
C LEU A 235 9.45 -10.69 -1.81
N ARG A 236 9.14 -10.70 -3.12
CA ARG A 236 9.27 -9.52 -3.99
C ARG A 236 8.31 -9.57 -5.18
N GLY A 237 8.20 -8.49 -5.94
CA GLY A 237 7.39 -8.43 -7.15
C GLY A 237 7.91 -9.33 -8.28
N GLU A 238 7.01 -9.80 -9.14
CA GLU A 238 7.35 -10.65 -10.29
C GLU A 238 8.16 -9.94 -11.40
N ASP A 239 8.24 -8.61 -11.38
CA ASP A 239 9.06 -7.83 -12.33
C ASP A 239 10.53 -8.22 -12.33
N ILE A 240 11.02 -8.71 -11.20
CA ILE A 240 12.40 -9.11 -11.02
C ILE A 240 12.57 -10.63 -10.91
N LEU A 241 11.54 -11.42 -11.24
CA LEU A 241 11.60 -12.89 -11.27
C LEU A 241 12.72 -13.39 -12.19
N SER A 242 12.90 -12.76 -13.35
CA SER A 242 13.93 -13.10 -14.33
C SER A 242 15.38 -12.88 -13.82
N SER A 243 15.55 -12.20 -12.68
CA SER A 243 16.85 -12.05 -12.02
C SER A 243 17.22 -13.26 -11.13
N THR A 244 16.23 -14.03 -10.67
CA THR A 244 16.41 -15.15 -9.73
C THR A 244 17.45 -16.20 -10.16
N PRO A 245 17.50 -16.68 -11.43
CA PRO A 245 18.55 -17.64 -11.81
C PRO A 245 19.97 -17.08 -11.66
N ARG A 246 20.16 -15.77 -11.84
CA ARG A 246 21.45 -15.10 -11.60
C ARG A 246 21.80 -15.13 -10.11
N GLN A 247 20.83 -14.80 -9.27
CA GLN A 247 21.02 -14.80 -7.82
C GLN A 247 21.33 -16.20 -7.28
N ILE A 248 20.62 -17.23 -7.75
CA ILE A 248 20.89 -18.63 -7.37
C ILE A 248 22.34 -19.02 -7.70
N VAL A 249 22.82 -18.68 -8.90
CA VAL A 249 24.21 -19.00 -9.29
C VAL A 249 25.21 -18.23 -8.43
N LEU A 250 24.95 -16.96 -8.13
CA LEU A 250 25.80 -16.21 -7.20
C LEU A 250 25.81 -16.84 -5.80
N TYR A 251 24.64 -17.24 -5.28
CA TYR A 251 24.54 -17.93 -3.98
C TYR A 251 25.35 -19.23 -3.94
N ARG A 252 25.34 -20.04 -4.99
CA ARG A 252 26.18 -21.25 -5.08
C ARG A 252 27.65 -20.91 -4.86
N TYR A 253 28.16 -19.89 -5.53
CA TYR A 253 29.56 -19.45 -5.38
C TYR A 253 29.83 -18.82 -4.01
N LEU A 254 28.90 -18.01 -3.48
CA LEU A 254 29.02 -17.47 -2.12
C LEU A 254 29.05 -18.59 -1.07
N MET A 255 28.28 -19.67 -1.26
CA MET A 255 28.29 -20.84 -0.38
C MET A 255 29.60 -21.62 -0.49
N GLU A 256 30.12 -21.86 -1.71
CA GLU A 256 31.41 -22.53 -1.93
C GLU A 256 32.58 -21.78 -1.26
N MET A 257 32.50 -20.44 -1.20
CA MET A 257 33.47 -19.60 -0.50
C MET A 257 33.20 -19.43 1.00
N GLY A 258 32.16 -20.04 1.55
CA GLY A 258 31.78 -19.92 2.97
C GLY A 258 31.24 -18.55 3.38
N ILE A 259 30.78 -17.73 2.43
CA ILE A 259 30.18 -16.41 2.66
C ILE A 259 28.67 -16.53 2.94
N ALA A 260 27.98 -17.40 2.21
CA ALA A 260 26.55 -17.66 2.39
C ALA A 260 26.32 -19.02 3.08
N LYS A 261 25.29 -19.11 3.93
CA LYS A 261 24.92 -20.35 4.62
C LYS A 261 23.99 -21.24 3.79
N GLU A 262 23.06 -20.60 3.08
CA GLU A 262 22.04 -21.25 2.27
C GLU A 262 21.59 -20.33 1.13
N THR A 263 20.90 -20.89 0.13
CA THR A 263 20.17 -20.11 -0.87
C THR A 263 18.76 -19.85 -0.34
N PRO A 264 18.26 -18.61 -0.32
CA PRO A 264 16.93 -18.31 0.19
C PRO A 264 15.83 -18.96 -0.66
N LEU A 265 14.68 -19.20 -0.04
CA LEU A 265 13.44 -19.46 -0.76
C LEU A 265 12.96 -18.17 -1.43
N TYR A 266 12.35 -18.27 -2.61
CA TYR A 266 11.83 -17.13 -3.35
C TYR A 266 10.32 -17.20 -3.47
N GLY A 267 9.64 -16.05 -3.32
CA GLY A 267 8.21 -15.89 -3.61
C GLY A 267 7.97 -14.63 -4.43
N HIS A 268 7.47 -14.80 -5.66
CA HIS A 268 7.26 -13.68 -6.59
C HIS A 268 5.78 -13.26 -6.69
N MET A 269 5.44 -12.20 -5.97
CA MET A 269 4.11 -11.60 -5.90
C MET A 269 3.65 -11.09 -7.27
N PRO A 270 2.36 -11.28 -7.61
CA PRO A 270 1.82 -10.85 -8.89
C PRO A 270 1.81 -9.33 -9.04
N TYR A 271 1.77 -8.85 -10.28
CA TYR A 271 1.58 -7.42 -10.56
C TYR A 271 0.31 -6.87 -9.91
N VAL A 272 0.40 -5.64 -9.42
CA VAL A 272 -0.77 -4.80 -9.19
C VAL A 272 -1.10 -4.11 -10.51
N MET A 273 -2.28 -4.41 -11.03
CA MET A 273 -2.82 -3.86 -12.27
C MET A 273 -3.65 -2.62 -11.94
N GLY A 274 -3.56 -1.58 -12.77
CA GLY A 274 -4.48 -0.45 -12.70
C GLY A 274 -5.70 -0.71 -13.57
N GLU A 275 -6.22 0.35 -14.20
CA GLU A 275 -7.32 0.24 -15.16
C GLU A 275 -6.95 -0.63 -16.37
N GLY A 276 -7.82 -1.59 -16.70
CA GLY A 276 -7.62 -2.53 -17.80
C GLY A 276 -6.48 -3.52 -17.55
N LYS A 277 -5.65 -3.79 -18.57
CA LYS A 277 -4.58 -4.80 -18.52
C LYS A 277 -3.18 -4.21 -18.29
N LYS A 278 -3.07 -2.96 -17.84
CA LYS A 278 -1.78 -2.29 -17.63
C LYS A 278 -1.37 -2.38 -16.16
N LYS A 279 -0.08 -2.54 -15.90
CA LYS A 279 0.51 -2.41 -14.56
C LYS A 279 0.16 -1.02 -14.02
N LEU A 280 -0.21 -0.94 -12.74
CA LEU A 280 -0.45 0.34 -12.08
C LEU A 280 0.84 1.18 -12.15
N SER A 281 0.75 2.32 -12.82
CA SER A 281 1.91 3.17 -13.09
C SER A 281 2.31 3.92 -11.83
N LYS A 282 3.62 4.09 -11.60
CA LYS A 282 4.12 4.97 -10.52
C LYS A 282 3.71 6.44 -10.68
N ARG A 283 3.31 6.84 -11.90
CA ARG A 283 2.82 8.19 -12.21
C ARG A 283 1.30 8.31 -12.02
N ASP A 284 0.62 7.19 -11.80
CA ASP A 284 -0.80 7.19 -11.51
C ASP A 284 -1.03 7.74 -10.10
N PRO A 285 -1.88 8.76 -9.90
CA PRO A 285 -2.22 9.25 -8.57
C PRO A 285 -2.73 8.13 -7.64
N GLU A 286 -3.46 7.14 -8.17
CA GLU A 286 -3.95 5.99 -7.39
C GLU A 286 -2.82 5.10 -6.86
N SER A 287 -1.62 5.21 -7.44
CA SER A 287 -0.47 4.48 -6.93
C SER A 287 0.17 5.13 -5.70
N ASN A 288 -0.04 6.43 -5.46
CA ASN A 288 0.68 7.21 -4.45
C ASN A 288 0.06 7.01 -3.06
N LEU A 289 0.83 6.45 -2.13
CA LEU A 289 0.40 6.21 -0.75
C LEU A 289 -0.06 7.49 -0.04
N PHE A 290 0.70 8.58 -0.17
CA PHE A 290 0.42 9.80 0.57
C PHE A 290 -0.83 10.50 0.05
N LEU A 291 -1.17 10.34 -1.22
CA LEU A 291 -2.43 10.87 -1.72
C LEU A 291 -3.63 10.16 -1.05
N HIS A 292 -3.55 8.85 -0.83
CA HIS A 292 -4.58 8.12 -0.08
C HIS A 292 -4.68 8.60 1.36
N ARG A 293 -3.54 8.80 2.04
CA ARG A 293 -3.51 9.41 3.37
C ARG A 293 -4.14 10.80 3.38
N ASP A 294 -3.76 11.66 2.45
CA ASP A 294 -4.22 13.04 2.36
C ASP A 294 -5.71 13.14 2.04
N ASN A 295 -6.26 12.14 1.33
CA ASN A 295 -7.69 11.98 1.09
C ASN A 295 -8.45 11.44 2.30
N GLY A 296 -7.76 10.88 3.30
CA GLY A 296 -8.36 10.41 4.56
C GLY A 296 -8.53 8.90 4.70
N PHE A 297 -7.72 8.10 4.00
CA PHE A 297 -7.57 6.70 4.37
C PHE A 297 -6.93 6.57 5.76
N ILE A 298 -7.37 5.59 6.54
CA ILE A 298 -6.70 5.19 7.78
C ILE A 298 -5.79 3.97 7.53
N PRO A 299 -4.71 3.78 8.31
CA PRO A 299 -3.77 2.68 8.11
C PRO A 299 -4.45 1.32 8.05
N GLU A 300 -5.41 1.06 8.92
CA GLU A 300 -6.13 -0.22 9.05
C GLU A 300 -6.91 -0.55 7.78
N GLY A 301 -7.64 0.44 7.25
CA GLY A 301 -8.43 0.31 6.03
C GLY A 301 -7.56 0.07 4.80
N LEU A 302 -6.49 0.85 4.66
CA LEU A 302 -5.59 0.71 3.51
C LEU A 302 -4.80 -0.59 3.55
N LEU A 303 -4.24 -0.98 4.70
CA LEU A 303 -3.50 -2.24 4.82
C LEU A 303 -4.40 -3.46 4.60
N ASN A 304 -5.62 -3.46 5.13
CA ASN A 304 -6.58 -4.53 4.85
C ASN A 304 -6.82 -4.64 3.34
N TYR A 305 -7.06 -3.54 2.64
CA TYR A 305 -7.26 -3.58 1.19
C TYR A 305 -6.03 -4.09 0.45
N LEU A 306 -4.83 -3.60 0.79
CA LEU A 306 -3.58 -4.03 0.15
C LEU A 306 -3.28 -5.50 0.42
N ALA A 307 -3.67 -6.04 1.57
CA ALA A 307 -3.59 -7.47 1.88
C ALA A 307 -4.41 -8.31 0.88
N LEU A 308 -5.55 -7.81 0.42
CA LEU A 308 -6.40 -8.49 -0.56
C LEU A 308 -5.81 -8.52 -1.99
N LEU A 309 -4.73 -7.78 -2.26
CA LEU A 309 -4.06 -7.73 -3.56
C LEU A 309 -3.14 -8.94 -3.80
N GLY A 310 -3.73 -10.13 -3.78
CA GLY A 310 -3.07 -11.42 -4.03
C GLY A 310 -3.30 -12.45 -2.94
N TRP A 311 -3.89 -12.08 -1.80
CA TRP A 311 -4.18 -12.98 -0.68
C TRP A 311 -5.62 -12.75 -0.19
N SER A 312 -6.16 -13.69 0.58
CA SER A 312 -7.49 -13.56 1.19
C SER A 312 -7.50 -14.30 2.52
N ILE A 313 -8.05 -13.68 3.57
CA ILE A 313 -8.16 -14.31 4.89
C ILE A 313 -9.19 -15.46 4.92
N ALA A 314 -10.25 -15.34 4.10
CA ALA A 314 -11.27 -16.35 3.86
C ALA A 314 -11.99 -16.04 2.53
N PRO A 315 -12.71 -17.01 1.92
CA PRO A 315 -13.38 -16.81 0.63
C PRO A 315 -14.48 -15.74 0.61
N ASP A 316 -15.11 -15.47 1.75
CA ASP A 316 -16.30 -14.64 1.91
C ASP A 316 -16.10 -13.48 2.91
N ARG A 317 -14.84 -13.22 3.32
CA ARG A 317 -14.51 -12.19 4.31
C ARG A 317 -13.39 -11.30 3.82
N ASP A 318 -13.74 -10.05 3.53
CA ASP A 318 -12.78 -9.03 3.07
C ASP A 318 -12.34 -8.07 4.19
N VAL A 319 -13.08 -7.98 5.30
CA VAL A 319 -12.76 -7.05 6.41
C VAL A 319 -12.12 -7.80 7.58
N PHE A 320 -10.89 -7.41 7.93
CA PHE A 320 -10.10 -8.01 9.00
C PHE A 320 -9.04 -7.05 9.54
N SER A 321 -8.61 -7.29 10.79
CA SER A 321 -7.52 -6.54 11.43
C SER A 321 -6.14 -7.06 11.01
N MET A 322 -5.11 -6.25 11.22
CA MET A 322 -3.72 -6.69 10.99
C MET A 322 -3.29 -7.81 11.95
N GLY A 323 -3.86 -7.87 13.16
CA GLY A 323 -3.65 -8.98 14.08
C GLY A 323 -4.16 -10.31 13.50
N GLU A 324 -5.38 -10.30 12.94
CA GLU A 324 -5.93 -11.49 12.27
C GLU A 324 -5.15 -11.86 10.99
N MET A 325 -4.62 -10.88 10.27
CA MET A 325 -3.70 -11.14 9.16
C MET A 325 -2.44 -11.86 9.66
N ILE A 326 -1.79 -11.35 10.71
CA ILE A 326 -0.60 -12.00 11.30
C ILE A 326 -0.90 -13.44 11.70
N GLU A 327 -2.05 -13.72 12.29
CA GLU A 327 -2.40 -15.08 12.73
C GLU A 327 -2.57 -16.07 11.57
N LYS A 328 -2.93 -15.61 10.37
CA LYS A 328 -3.34 -16.47 9.24
C LYS A 328 -2.48 -16.35 7.99
N PHE A 329 -1.60 -15.36 7.91
CA PHE A 329 -0.87 -15.08 6.69
C PHE A 329 0.16 -16.18 6.42
N ASP A 330 0.09 -16.76 5.24
CA ASP A 330 1.10 -17.65 4.69
C ASP A 330 1.32 -17.27 3.23
N VAL A 331 2.56 -16.92 2.87
CA VAL A 331 2.89 -16.56 1.50
C VAL A 331 2.55 -17.66 0.48
N ARG A 332 2.47 -18.92 0.90
CA ARG A 332 2.10 -20.05 0.04
C ARG A 332 0.62 -20.03 -0.35
N ASP A 333 -0.21 -19.26 0.34
CA ASP A 333 -1.62 -19.05 -0.01
C ASP A 333 -1.85 -17.88 -0.97
N VAL A 334 -0.81 -17.06 -1.20
CA VAL A 334 -0.83 -15.96 -2.18
C VAL A 334 -1.05 -16.53 -3.59
N LYS A 335 -1.99 -15.94 -4.32
CA LYS A 335 -2.35 -16.32 -5.68
C LYS A 335 -1.37 -15.71 -6.69
N ALA A 336 -1.04 -16.48 -7.73
CA ALA A 336 -0.13 -16.03 -8.78
C ALA A 336 -0.80 -15.11 -9.82
N ASN A 337 -2.13 -14.98 -9.80
CA ASN A 337 -2.87 -14.15 -10.75
C ASN A 337 -2.66 -12.65 -10.45
N PRO A 338 -2.56 -11.79 -11.47
CA PRO A 338 -2.52 -10.34 -11.30
C PRO A 338 -3.69 -9.83 -10.45
N ALA A 339 -3.41 -8.93 -9.52
CA ALA A 339 -4.41 -8.30 -8.67
C ALA A 339 -4.75 -6.90 -9.22
N HIS A 340 -6.03 -6.59 -9.37
CA HIS A 340 -6.46 -5.27 -9.82
C HIS A 340 -6.64 -4.33 -8.64
N PHE A 341 -6.10 -3.12 -8.76
CA PHE A 341 -6.39 -2.03 -7.86
C PHE A 341 -7.78 -1.47 -8.21
N ASP A 342 -8.63 -1.39 -7.20
CA ASP A 342 -10.03 -1.00 -7.23
C ASP A 342 -10.21 -0.03 -6.06
N LEU A 343 -10.18 1.25 -6.39
CA LEU A 343 -10.25 2.33 -5.42
C LEU A 343 -11.59 2.33 -4.68
N ASP A 344 -12.70 2.00 -5.34
CA ASP A 344 -14.01 1.97 -4.70
C ASP A 344 -14.09 0.85 -3.65
N LYS A 345 -13.54 -0.32 -3.94
CA LYS A 345 -13.40 -1.40 -2.96
C LYS A 345 -12.48 -1.00 -1.80
N ALA A 346 -11.37 -0.33 -2.08
CA ALA A 346 -10.47 0.18 -1.04
C ALA A 346 -11.18 1.16 -0.11
N ILE A 347 -11.91 2.14 -0.66
CA ILE A 347 -12.69 3.11 0.09
C ILE A 347 -13.81 2.40 0.88
N SER A 348 -14.46 1.38 0.29
CA SER A 348 -15.49 0.61 1.00
C SER A 348 -14.93 -0.11 2.23
N ILE A 349 -13.78 -0.77 2.11
CA ILE A 349 -13.13 -1.44 3.26
C ILE A 349 -12.68 -0.39 4.28
N ASN A 350 -12.11 0.73 3.84
CA ASN A 350 -11.72 1.83 4.72
C ASN A 350 -12.91 2.37 5.53
N ALA A 351 -14.09 2.49 4.92
CA ALA A 351 -15.30 2.91 5.61
C ALA A 351 -15.68 1.95 6.75
N GLU A 352 -15.55 0.64 6.55
CA GLU A 352 -15.78 -0.34 7.62
C GLU A 352 -14.78 -0.16 8.77
N HIS A 353 -13.50 0.09 8.45
CA HIS A 353 -12.49 0.36 9.48
C HIS A 353 -12.73 1.67 10.23
N ILE A 354 -13.17 2.74 9.55
CA ILE A 354 -13.57 3.99 10.21
C ILE A 354 -14.70 3.73 11.22
N ARG A 355 -15.70 2.89 10.86
CA ARG A 355 -16.81 2.55 11.76
C ARG A 355 -16.38 1.71 12.97
N MET A 356 -15.26 1.01 12.87
CA MET A 356 -14.71 0.21 13.98
C MET A 356 -13.88 1.04 14.97
N LEU A 357 -13.50 2.28 14.62
CA LEU A 357 -12.77 3.15 15.53
C LEU A 357 -13.62 3.51 16.76
N ASP A 358 -12.96 3.63 17.92
CA ASP A 358 -13.56 4.31 19.06
C ASP A 358 -13.91 5.76 18.67
N PRO A 359 -15.05 6.31 19.14
CA PRO A 359 -15.45 7.68 18.77
C PRO A 359 -14.39 8.74 19.06
N GLN A 360 -13.65 8.64 20.17
CA GLN A 360 -12.60 9.61 20.49
C GLN A 360 -11.39 9.45 19.57
N ASP A 361 -11.03 8.23 19.19
CA ASP A 361 -9.97 7.98 18.21
C ASP A 361 -10.36 8.52 16.82
N PHE A 362 -11.60 8.27 16.37
CA PHE A 362 -12.13 8.87 15.14
C PHE A 362 -12.01 10.40 15.14
N LEU A 363 -12.38 11.06 16.24
CA LEU A 363 -12.26 12.51 16.37
C LEU A 363 -10.81 12.97 16.32
N ASN A 364 -9.92 12.37 17.11
CA ASN A 364 -8.50 12.69 17.13
C ASN A 364 -7.86 12.60 15.73
N ARG A 365 -8.23 11.57 14.95
CA ARG A 365 -7.76 11.39 13.58
C ARG A 365 -8.41 12.35 12.58
N SER A 366 -9.63 12.81 12.83
CA SER A 366 -10.36 13.72 11.95
C SER A 366 -9.91 15.18 12.08
N VAL A 367 -9.51 15.62 13.28
CA VAL A 367 -9.14 17.03 13.55
C VAL A 367 -8.10 17.60 12.59
N PRO A 368 -6.99 16.90 12.24
CA PRO A 368 -6.04 17.41 11.27
C PRO A 368 -6.65 17.75 9.90
N TYR A 369 -7.63 16.97 9.44
CA TYR A 369 -8.34 17.21 8.17
C TYR A 369 -9.29 18.41 8.30
N LEU A 370 -10.00 18.51 9.43
CA LEU A 370 -10.84 19.67 9.72
C LEU A 370 -10.03 20.98 9.76
N HIS A 371 -8.86 20.95 10.37
CA HIS A 371 -7.98 22.12 10.47
C HIS A 371 -7.44 22.53 9.11
N LYS A 372 -6.99 21.56 8.31
CA LYS A 372 -6.53 21.78 6.93
C LYS A 372 -7.60 22.48 6.08
N ASP A 373 -8.87 22.13 6.28
CA ASP A 373 -10.01 22.71 5.56
C ASP A 373 -10.54 24.01 6.21
N GLY A 374 -9.89 24.51 7.27
CA GLY A 374 -10.26 25.75 7.96
C GLY A 374 -11.55 25.66 8.78
N VAL A 375 -12.00 24.45 9.10
CA VAL A 375 -13.24 24.19 9.84
C VAL A 375 -13.05 24.28 11.36
N VAL A 376 -11.82 24.08 11.85
CA VAL A 376 -11.47 24.19 13.28
C VAL A 376 -10.18 24.99 13.50
N SER A 377 -10.06 25.54 14.70
CA SER A 377 -9.02 26.47 15.11
C SER A 377 -7.63 25.86 15.28
N ALA A 378 -7.52 24.55 15.49
CA ALA A 378 -6.26 23.86 15.77
C ALA A 378 -6.21 22.45 15.14
N ASP A 379 -4.99 21.94 14.96
CA ASP A 379 -4.68 20.65 14.30
C ASP A 379 -4.71 19.43 15.23
N SER A 380 -5.01 19.62 16.51
CA SER A 380 -5.07 18.56 17.52
C SER A 380 -6.24 18.77 18.49
N TRP A 381 -6.83 17.67 18.95
CA TRP A 381 -8.04 17.67 19.79
C TRP A 381 -7.90 18.50 21.07
N ASP A 382 -6.79 18.37 21.77
CA ASP A 382 -6.54 19.06 23.04
C ASP A 382 -6.39 20.57 22.88
N ALA A 383 -5.98 21.02 21.69
CA ALA A 383 -5.80 22.44 21.37
C ALA A 383 -7.09 23.12 20.84
N LEU A 384 -8.15 22.35 20.59
CA LEU A 384 -9.44 22.91 20.18
C LEU A 384 -10.07 23.77 21.28
N THR A 385 -11.01 24.62 20.89
CA THR A 385 -11.89 25.31 21.84
C THR A 385 -12.89 24.33 22.48
N ASP A 386 -13.45 24.70 23.64
CA ASP A 386 -14.48 23.89 24.31
C ASP A 386 -15.69 23.65 23.41
N ARG A 387 -16.12 24.69 22.70
CA ARG A 387 -17.24 24.61 21.76
C ARG A 387 -16.98 23.64 20.62
N GLU A 388 -15.80 23.70 20.00
CA GLU A 388 -15.45 22.77 18.91
C GLU A 388 -15.48 21.33 19.40
N ARG A 389 -14.91 21.06 20.58
CA ARG A 389 -14.98 19.71 21.19
C ARG A 389 -16.40 19.27 21.46
N GLU A 390 -17.24 20.14 22.02
CA GLU A 390 -18.65 19.84 22.32
C GLU A 390 -19.42 19.47 21.04
N VAL A 391 -19.35 20.32 20.00
CA VAL A 391 -20.01 20.08 18.71
C VAL A 391 -19.50 18.81 18.04
N LEU A 392 -18.18 18.61 17.99
CA LEU A 392 -17.60 17.42 17.37
C LEU A 392 -17.94 16.14 18.12
N THR A 393 -17.96 16.17 19.45
CA THR A 393 -18.38 15.03 20.28
C THR A 393 -19.83 14.65 19.98
N ALA A 394 -20.73 15.63 19.94
CA ALA A 394 -22.14 15.40 19.61
C ALA A 394 -22.33 14.92 18.15
N ALA A 395 -21.51 15.41 17.22
CA ALA A 395 -21.58 15.04 15.81
C ALA A 395 -20.98 13.66 15.50
N ALA A 396 -20.00 13.19 16.26
CA ALA A 396 -19.29 11.92 16.01
C ALA A 396 -20.21 10.71 15.73
N PRO A 397 -21.19 10.36 16.59
CA PRO A 397 -22.07 9.21 16.33
C PRO A 397 -22.95 9.40 15.09
N LEU A 398 -23.16 10.64 14.64
CA LEU A 398 -23.93 10.97 13.46
C LEU A 398 -23.05 10.92 12.20
N VAL A 399 -21.79 11.29 12.28
CA VAL A 399 -20.93 11.45 11.11
C VAL A 399 -20.12 10.20 10.81
N GLN A 400 -19.55 9.55 11.83
CA GLN A 400 -18.67 8.38 11.68
C GLN A 400 -19.31 7.25 10.84
N PRO A 401 -20.60 6.87 11.00
CA PRO A 401 -21.21 5.83 10.17
C PRO A 401 -21.40 6.20 8.70
N ARG A 402 -21.34 7.50 8.38
CA ARG A 402 -21.71 8.08 7.08
C ARG A 402 -20.51 8.44 6.21
N VAL A 403 -19.32 8.61 6.80
CA VAL A 403 -18.09 8.92 6.05
C VAL A 403 -17.37 7.65 5.64
N ARG A 404 -16.72 7.70 4.48
CA ARG A 404 -15.87 6.64 3.93
C ARG A 404 -14.39 6.98 4.03
N LEU A 405 -14.07 8.27 4.13
CA LEU A 405 -12.73 8.82 4.30
C LEU A 405 -12.76 9.95 5.34
N LEU A 406 -11.66 10.13 6.08
CA LEU A 406 -11.55 11.22 7.06
C LEU A 406 -11.61 12.61 6.42
N GLY A 407 -11.18 12.75 5.16
CA GLY A 407 -11.29 14.00 4.40
C GLY A 407 -12.74 14.41 4.11
N GLU A 408 -13.71 13.50 4.23
CA GLU A 408 -15.14 13.82 4.04
C GLU A 408 -15.77 14.46 5.29
N VAL A 409 -15.10 14.36 6.46
CA VAL A 409 -15.67 14.79 7.75
C VAL A 409 -15.91 16.29 7.77
N ALA A 410 -14.98 17.10 7.24
CA ALA A 410 -15.10 18.56 7.14
C ALA A 410 -16.42 18.97 6.46
N GLY A 411 -16.77 18.25 5.39
CA GLY A 411 -18.01 18.48 4.67
C GLY A 411 -19.29 18.16 5.45
N MET A 412 -19.21 17.30 6.46
CA MET A 412 -20.36 16.89 7.28
C MET A 412 -20.52 17.76 8.53
N VAL A 413 -19.41 18.25 9.11
CA VAL A 413 -19.43 18.99 10.38
C VAL A 413 -19.26 20.50 10.22
N GLY A 414 -18.79 21.00 9.08
CA GLY A 414 -18.50 22.43 8.90
C GLY A 414 -19.69 23.35 9.20
N SER A 415 -20.89 22.96 8.75
CA SER A 415 -22.12 23.70 9.08
C SER A 415 -22.53 23.60 10.56
N LEU A 416 -22.15 22.54 11.27
CA LEU A 416 -22.42 22.40 12.70
C LEU A 416 -21.54 23.34 13.54
N LEU A 417 -20.34 23.65 13.04
CA LEU A 417 -19.35 24.51 13.70
C LEU A 417 -19.48 25.99 13.33
N SER A 418 -19.99 26.30 12.13
CA SER A 418 -20.23 27.68 11.70
C SER A 418 -21.33 28.36 12.55
N GLU A 419 -21.20 29.66 12.78
CA GLU A 419 -22.23 30.51 13.38
C GLU A 419 -22.97 31.39 12.36
N ASP A 420 -22.66 31.22 11.07
CA ASP A 420 -23.21 32.08 10.03
C ASP A 420 -24.72 31.91 9.93
N GLY A 421 -25.42 33.04 9.89
CA GLY A 421 -26.87 33.11 9.69
C GLY A 421 -27.31 32.84 8.25
N TYR A 422 -26.38 32.61 7.32
CA TYR A 422 -26.67 32.16 5.97
C TYR A 422 -25.52 31.30 5.48
N ILE A 423 -25.86 30.12 4.96
CA ILE A 423 -24.92 29.25 4.26
C ILE A 423 -25.38 29.17 2.82
N GLU A 424 -24.51 29.60 1.91
CA GLU A 424 -24.74 29.51 0.47
C GLU A 424 -24.93 28.04 0.06
N PRO A 425 -26.11 27.65 -0.48
CA PRO A 425 -26.33 26.26 -0.84
C PRO A 425 -25.54 25.81 -2.06
N ASP A 426 -25.00 24.58 -2.00
CA ASP A 426 -24.38 23.89 -3.13
C ASP A 426 -25.36 23.73 -4.30
N ASP A 427 -24.85 23.66 -5.53
CA ASP A 427 -25.65 23.55 -6.75
C ASP A 427 -26.65 22.38 -6.73
N ASP A 428 -26.31 21.26 -6.12
CA ASP A 428 -27.19 20.09 -6.02
C ASP A 428 -28.19 20.17 -4.85
N ALA A 429 -27.85 20.93 -3.80
CA ALA A 429 -28.73 21.29 -2.70
C ALA A 429 -29.81 22.26 -3.18
N ARG A 430 -29.45 23.27 -3.99
CA ARG A 430 -30.38 24.21 -4.63
C ARG A 430 -31.46 23.50 -5.43
N LYS A 431 -31.13 22.39 -6.10
CA LYS A 431 -32.11 21.57 -6.85
C LYS A 431 -33.21 20.96 -5.98
N GLN A 432 -33.03 20.88 -4.66
CA GLN A 432 -34.06 20.45 -3.71
C GLN A 432 -35.07 21.56 -3.37
N LEU A 433 -34.71 22.82 -3.57
CA LEU A 433 -35.58 23.98 -3.34
C LEU A 433 -36.59 24.08 -4.48
N LYS A 434 -37.83 23.67 -4.21
CA LYS A 434 -38.95 23.78 -5.16
C LYS A 434 -39.70 25.09 -4.94
N GLU A 435 -40.71 25.37 -5.76
CA GLU A 435 -41.54 26.58 -5.64
C GLU A 435 -42.12 26.76 -4.23
N SER A 436 -42.43 25.66 -3.53
CA SER A 436 -42.92 25.68 -2.15
C SER A 436 -41.87 25.98 -1.08
N ALA A 437 -40.59 26.15 -1.43
CA ALA A 437 -39.51 26.27 -0.45
C ALA A 437 -39.65 27.51 0.44
N GLY A 438 -40.05 28.65 -0.13
CA GLY A 438 -40.27 29.88 0.64
C GLY A 438 -41.38 29.71 1.68
N GLU A 439 -42.54 29.17 1.27
CA GLU A 439 -43.67 28.92 2.18
C GLU A 439 -43.32 27.92 3.30
N VAL A 440 -42.57 26.87 2.95
CA VAL A 440 -42.10 25.86 3.91
C VAL A 440 -41.17 26.49 4.95
N LEU A 441 -40.24 27.35 4.54
CA LEU A 441 -39.35 28.07 5.46
C LEU A 441 -40.12 29.04 6.35
N ASP A 442 -41.08 29.78 5.79
CA ASP A 442 -41.94 30.70 6.55
C ASP A 442 -42.74 29.96 7.64
N ALA A 443 -43.33 28.80 7.29
CA ALA A 443 -44.06 27.95 8.23
C ALA A 443 -43.15 27.32 9.30
N ALA A 444 -41.94 26.89 8.92
CA ALA A 444 -40.95 26.34 9.85
C ALA A 444 -40.48 27.41 10.84
N LEU A 445 -40.16 28.63 10.37
CA LEU A 445 -39.79 29.77 11.21
C LEU A 445 -40.89 30.12 12.20
N ALA A 446 -42.15 30.19 11.74
CA ALA A 446 -43.29 30.48 12.60
C ALA A 446 -43.47 29.42 13.71
N ALA A 447 -43.26 28.14 13.38
CA ALA A 447 -43.33 27.06 14.36
C ALA A 447 -42.19 27.12 15.38
N LEU A 448 -40.95 27.28 14.90
CA LEU A 448 -39.73 27.20 15.73
C LEU A 448 -39.50 28.43 16.60
N ASN A 449 -39.97 29.62 16.19
CA ASN A 449 -39.83 30.85 16.98
C ASN A 449 -40.44 30.72 18.39
N GLY A 450 -41.55 29.98 18.50
CA GLY A 450 -42.29 29.78 19.75
C GLY A 450 -41.71 28.70 20.69
N VAL A 451 -40.63 28.02 20.32
CA VAL A 451 -40.03 26.95 21.13
C VAL A 451 -39.01 27.55 22.10
N ASP A 452 -39.13 27.30 23.41
CA ASP A 452 -38.13 27.76 24.37
C ASP A 452 -36.79 27.02 24.18
N ALA A 453 -35.68 27.70 24.47
CA ALA A 453 -34.34 27.12 24.28
C ALA A 453 -34.10 25.87 25.16
N SER A 454 -34.79 25.75 26.29
CA SER A 454 -34.75 24.57 27.15
C SER A 454 -35.45 23.35 26.58
N ASP A 455 -36.33 23.53 25.59
CA ASP A 455 -37.07 22.46 24.92
C ASP A 455 -36.51 22.17 23.51
N TRP A 456 -35.32 22.70 23.20
CA TRP A 456 -34.69 22.62 21.89
C TRP A 456 -33.97 21.27 21.68
N HIS A 457 -34.77 20.20 21.71
CA HIS A 457 -34.29 18.81 21.60
C HIS A 457 -34.81 18.13 20.34
N THR A 458 -33.99 17.22 19.79
CA THR A 458 -34.21 16.48 18.53
C THR A 458 -35.65 15.97 18.38
N ASP A 459 -36.14 15.21 19.35
CA ASP A 459 -37.48 14.59 19.27
C ASP A 459 -38.60 15.64 19.26
N SER A 460 -38.46 16.69 20.08
CA SER A 460 -39.44 17.78 20.15
C SER A 460 -39.48 18.60 18.85
N LEU A 461 -38.31 18.87 18.27
CA LEU A 461 -38.18 19.57 16.98
C LEU A 461 -38.78 18.74 15.84
N HIS A 462 -38.53 17.42 15.83
CA HIS A 462 -39.07 16.52 14.84
C HIS A 462 -40.60 16.45 14.91
N GLU A 463 -41.17 16.22 16.10
CA GLU A 463 -42.62 16.15 16.29
C GLU A 463 -43.29 17.46 15.89
N LEU A 464 -42.73 18.60 16.30
CA LEU A 464 -43.27 19.92 15.98
C LEU A 464 -43.28 20.18 14.46
N LEU A 465 -42.14 20.00 13.79
CA LEU A 465 -42.05 20.28 12.35
C LEU A 465 -42.84 19.27 11.53
N ASN A 466 -42.92 18.00 11.94
CA ASN A 466 -43.78 17.02 11.30
C ASN A 466 -45.26 17.43 11.40
N LYS A 467 -45.73 17.79 12.59
CA LYS A 467 -47.10 18.27 12.80
C LYS A 467 -47.40 19.51 11.94
N LYS A 468 -46.52 20.51 11.97
CA LYS A 468 -46.76 21.78 11.28
C LYS A 468 -46.65 21.69 9.76
N LEU A 469 -45.60 21.05 9.26
CA LEU A 469 -45.31 21.05 7.82
C LEU A 469 -46.00 19.89 7.10
N VAL A 470 -46.10 18.71 7.72
CA VAL A 470 -46.64 17.51 7.06
C VAL A 470 -48.12 17.34 7.34
N GLU A 471 -48.53 17.33 8.62
CA GLU A 471 -49.92 17.05 8.99
C GLU A 471 -50.86 18.24 8.75
N GLU A 472 -50.49 19.43 9.24
CA GLU A 472 -51.33 20.64 9.13
C GLU A 472 -51.22 21.30 7.75
N ALA A 473 -50.00 21.50 7.22
CA ALA A 473 -49.79 22.16 5.93
C ALA A 473 -49.81 21.21 4.71
N GLY A 474 -49.80 19.89 4.93
CA GLY A 474 -49.96 18.89 3.88
C GLY A 474 -48.75 18.67 2.97
N TYR A 475 -47.56 19.19 3.32
CA TYR A 475 -46.36 18.97 2.52
C TYR A 475 -45.85 17.53 2.66
N LYS A 476 -45.38 16.94 1.56
CA LYS A 476 -44.67 15.64 1.63
C LYS A 476 -43.37 15.80 2.42
N PRO A 477 -42.91 14.79 3.19
CA PRO A 477 -41.70 14.91 4.03
C PRO A 477 -40.46 15.44 3.31
N ARG A 478 -40.23 15.02 2.05
CA ARG A 478 -39.11 15.52 1.24
C ARG A 478 -39.19 17.03 0.94
N LEU A 479 -40.39 17.55 0.71
CA LEU A 479 -40.62 18.97 0.43
C LEU A 479 -40.68 19.79 1.73
N ALA A 480 -41.13 19.19 2.83
CA ALA A 480 -41.16 19.81 4.15
C ALA A 480 -39.73 19.99 4.73
N PHE A 481 -38.93 18.92 4.73
CA PHE A 481 -37.62 18.93 5.38
C PHE A 481 -36.45 19.28 4.45
N GLY A 482 -36.68 19.25 3.13
CA GLY A 482 -35.67 19.61 2.12
C GLY A 482 -35.16 21.04 2.30
N PRO A 483 -36.03 22.07 2.26
CA PRO A 483 -35.62 23.46 2.45
C PRO A 483 -34.96 23.72 3.81
N VAL A 484 -35.48 23.13 4.89
CA VAL A 484 -34.90 23.25 6.24
C VAL A 484 -33.48 22.67 6.27
N ARG A 485 -33.27 21.47 5.70
CA ARG A 485 -31.92 20.88 5.59
C ARG A 485 -30.96 21.77 4.80
N VAL A 486 -31.42 22.28 3.66
CA VAL A 486 -30.60 23.15 2.81
C VAL A 486 -30.24 24.45 3.54
N ALA A 487 -31.16 25.04 4.31
CA ALA A 487 -30.86 26.20 5.14
C ALA A 487 -29.80 25.88 6.21
N LEU A 488 -29.95 24.73 6.89
CA LEU A 488 -29.07 24.37 8.00
C LEU A 488 -27.65 24.04 7.57
N SER A 489 -27.48 23.32 6.46
CA SER A 489 -26.17 22.76 6.08
C SER A 489 -25.59 23.33 4.79
N GLY A 490 -26.39 24.01 3.97
CA GLY A 490 -26.05 24.36 2.59
C GLY A 490 -25.96 23.16 1.65
N ARG A 491 -26.20 21.92 2.14
CA ARG A 491 -25.88 20.69 1.42
C ARG A 491 -27.09 19.79 1.23
N ARG A 492 -27.02 18.98 0.18
CA ARG A 492 -28.03 17.93 -0.09
C ARG A 492 -27.90 16.77 0.90
N VAL A 493 -26.67 16.38 1.23
CA VAL A 493 -26.33 15.34 2.19
C VAL A 493 -25.75 15.99 3.43
N SER A 494 -26.31 15.67 4.58
CA SER A 494 -25.91 16.22 5.88
C SER A 494 -26.08 15.15 6.96
N PRO A 495 -25.59 15.40 8.18
CA PRO A 495 -26.06 14.66 9.35
C PRO A 495 -27.59 14.77 9.51
N PRO A 496 -28.19 13.93 10.38
CA PRO A 496 -29.61 13.98 10.70
C PRO A 496 -30.06 15.39 11.05
N LEU A 497 -31.18 15.81 10.45
CA LEU A 497 -31.56 17.22 10.41
C LEU A 497 -31.85 17.77 11.81
N PHE A 498 -32.62 17.04 12.61
CA PHE A 498 -33.11 17.53 13.90
C PHE A 498 -32.00 17.54 14.95
N GLU A 499 -31.15 16.53 14.93
CA GLU A 499 -29.92 16.47 15.72
C GLU A 499 -28.96 17.60 15.33
N SER A 500 -28.86 17.92 14.04
CA SER A 500 -28.08 19.08 13.58
C SER A 500 -28.66 20.39 14.12
N MET A 501 -29.98 20.54 14.16
CA MET A 501 -30.63 21.72 14.74
C MET A 501 -30.39 21.82 16.25
N GLU A 502 -30.39 20.69 16.97
CA GLU A 502 -30.07 20.65 18.40
C GLU A 502 -28.61 21.06 18.65
N ILE A 503 -27.65 20.48 17.91
CA ILE A 503 -26.22 20.78 18.04
C ILE A 503 -25.91 22.26 17.73
N VAL A 504 -26.50 22.79 16.66
CA VAL A 504 -26.28 24.19 16.23
C VAL A 504 -27.01 25.18 17.14
N GLY A 505 -28.11 24.76 17.75
CA GLY A 505 -28.93 25.57 18.64
C GLY A 505 -29.97 26.44 17.93
N LYS A 506 -30.88 26.99 18.73
CA LYS A 506 -32.06 27.74 18.28
C LYS A 506 -31.71 28.96 17.43
N ASP A 507 -30.87 29.85 17.94
CA ASP A 507 -30.66 31.16 17.34
C ASP A 507 -30.01 31.06 15.96
N VAL A 508 -28.98 30.24 15.82
CA VAL A 508 -28.30 30.00 14.54
C VAL A 508 -29.23 29.27 13.57
N THR A 509 -30.03 28.31 14.05
CA THR A 509 -31.04 27.64 13.21
C THR A 509 -32.02 28.65 12.62
N LEU A 510 -32.65 29.48 13.46
CA LEU A 510 -33.61 30.49 13.01
C LEU A 510 -32.97 31.51 12.06
N ALA A 511 -31.75 31.96 12.36
CA ALA A 511 -31.00 32.85 11.49
C ALA A 511 -30.80 32.22 10.11
N ARG A 512 -30.36 30.95 10.04
CA ARG A 512 -30.15 30.22 8.77
C ARG A 512 -31.42 30.04 7.94
N LEU A 513 -32.54 29.70 8.58
CA LEU A 513 -33.81 29.58 7.89
C LEU A 513 -34.24 30.94 7.29
N ALA A 514 -34.13 32.01 8.06
CA ALA A 514 -34.43 33.37 7.60
C ALA A 514 -33.46 33.82 6.49
N GLY A 515 -32.17 33.56 6.66
CA GLY A 515 -31.14 33.86 5.67
C GLY A 515 -31.43 33.17 4.34
N LEU A 516 -31.70 31.87 4.33
CA LEU A 516 -32.07 31.19 3.07
C LEU A 516 -33.36 31.77 2.48
N ARG A 517 -34.35 32.10 3.33
CA ARG A 517 -35.63 32.65 2.90
C ARG A 517 -35.51 34.00 2.19
N GLU A 518 -34.57 34.84 2.62
CA GLU A 518 -34.25 36.13 1.98
C GLU A 518 -33.55 35.98 0.62
N HIS A 519 -32.86 34.85 0.40
CA HIS A 519 -32.09 34.56 -0.80
C HIS A 519 -32.84 33.66 -1.82
N LEU A 520 -34.09 33.29 -1.51
CA LEU A 520 -35.04 32.63 -2.43
C LEU A 520 -35.83 33.67 -3.21
#